data_AF-A0A6A6G7X1-F1
#
_entry.id   AF-A0A6A6G7X1-F1
#
_cell.length_a   1.000
_cell.length_b   1.000
_cell.length_c   1.000
_cell.angle_alpha   90.00
_cell.angle_beta   90.00
_cell.angle_gamma   90.00
#
_symmetry.space_group_name_H-M   'P 1'
#
loop_
_entity.id
_entity.type
_entity.pdbx_description
1 polymer ?
#
loop_
_entity_poly.entity_id
_entity_poly.type
_entity_poly.pdbx_seq_one_letter_code
_entity_poly.pdbx_strand_id
1 'polypeptide(L)'
;MEYTPSSQYWILHVEYRLIICTSCRSSILAVSAQRHFNRYHTSIPSTIRKEIVAAIIAVPNTVKDIEQLQHIQAGPIVAIPQLPLHRDGLRCVLERCQYICRTEQGMDKHWREHVTLGESTTVPRTRWTDGVTCQQLFKRGTKQQVRFLEVIALEVEVEIPSLNDQVALQTLREQRQLAERSVLDGRIVGVNARYHDVDSWMKMNGWRGHH
;
A
#
# COMPACT_ATOMS: atom_id res chain seq x y z
N MET A 1 9.35 11.97 16.68
CA MET A 1 8.29 11.50 15.77
C MET A 1 8.18 9.99 15.97
N GLU A 2 7.18 9.55 16.72
CA GLU A 2 7.05 8.14 17.11
C GLU A 2 6.64 7.28 15.91
N TYR A 3 7.46 6.27 15.62
CA TYR A 3 7.25 5.36 14.51
C TYR A 3 6.16 4.36 14.92
N THR A 4 4.91 4.58 14.49
CA THR A 4 3.86 3.60 14.71
C THR A 4 4.10 2.39 13.78
N PRO A 5 4.03 1.15 14.30
CA PRO A 5 4.21 -0.09 13.50
C PRO A 5 3.27 -0.21 12.30
N SER A 6 2.20 0.59 12.26
CA SER A 6 1.19 0.56 11.20
C SER A 6 1.68 1.13 9.86
N SER A 7 2.61 2.10 9.88
CA SER A 7 3.11 2.79 8.67
C SER A 7 3.87 1.88 7.69
N GLN A 8 4.32 0.70 8.14
CA GLN A 8 4.99 -0.28 7.28
C GLN A 8 4.03 -0.95 6.28
N TYR A 9 2.74 -1.07 6.62
CA TYR A 9 1.78 -1.90 5.88
C TYR A 9 0.87 -1.10 4.96
N TRP A 10 0.72 0.20 5.21
CA TRP A 10 -0.13 1.07 4.43
C TRP A 10 0.35 2.51 4.46
N ILE A 11 -0.02 3.27 3.42
CA ILE A 11 0.26 4.70 3.27
C ILE A 11 -1.06 5.41 2.92
N LEU A 12 -1.30 6.58 3.51
CA LEU A 12 -2.37 7.49 3.09
C LEU A 12 -1.86 8.36 1.94
N HIS A 13 -2.53 8.30 0.79
CA HIS A 13 -2.35 9.30 -0.26
C HIS A 13 -3.38 10.41 -0.08
N VAL A 14 -2.94 11.53 0.52
CA VAL A 14 -3.84 12.58 1.02
C VAL A 14 -4.69 13.20 -0.09
N GLU A 15 -4.09 13.51 -1.24
CA GLU A 15 -4.77 14.16 -2.38
C GLU A 15 -5.98 13.36 -2.89
N TYR A 16 -5.82 12.04 -2.99
CA TYR A 16 -6.89 11.14 -3.45
C TYR A 16 -7.67 10.52 -2.30
N ARG A 17 -7.27 10.79 -1.06
CA ARG A 17 -7.87 10.24 0.16
C ARG A 17 -7.91 8.71 0.13
N LEU A 18 -6.90 8.11 -0.51
CA LEU A 18 -6.77 6.66 -0.73
C LEU A 18 -5.81 6.04 0.28
N ILE A 19 -6.14 4.84 0.74
CA ILE A 19 -5.25 4.01 1.56
C ILE A 19 -4.58 3.01 0.64
N ILE A 20 -3.25 3.00 0.59
CA ILE A 20 -2.48 2.12 -0.28
C ILE A 20 -1.79 1.07 0.56
N CYS A 21 -2.03 -0.20 0.24
CA CYS A 21 -1.23 -1.29 0.80
C CYS A 21 0.17 -1.28 0.19
N THR A 22 1.20 -1.20 1.04
CA THR A 22 2.59 -1.15 0.60
C THR A 22 3.03 -2.46 -0.07
N SER A 23 2.64 -3.60 0.49
CA SER A 23 3.01 -4.93 -0.01
C SER A 23 2.18 -5.38 -1.21
N CYS A 24 0.87 -5.08 -1.23
CA CYS A 24 0.02 -5.44 -2.37
C CYS A 24 0.16 -4.47 -3.55
N ARG A 25 0.67 -3.25 -3.31
CA ARG A 25 0.69 -2.14 -4.29
C ARG A 25 -0.70 -1.91 -4.89
N SER A 26 -1.69 -1.79 -4.01
CA SER A 26 -3.08 -1.55 -4.40
C SER A 26 -3.79 -0.72 -3.34
N SER A 27 -4.72 0.11 -3.78
CA SER A 27 -5.65 0.82 -2.92
C SER A 27 -6.56 -0.17 -2.17
N ILE A 28 -6.91 0.21 -0.95
CA ILE A 28 -7.83 -0.49 -0.06
C ILE A 28 -8.90 0.52 0.38
N LEU A 29 -10.17 0.18 0.18
CA LEU A 29 -11.26 0.91 0.81
C LEU A 29 -11.27 0.65 2.31
N ALA A 30 -11.47 1.68 3.12
CA ALA A 30 -11.47 1.55 4.59
C ALA A 30 -12.43 0.44 5.07
N VAL A 31 -13.64 0.37 4.49
CA VAL A 31 -14.66 -0.67 4.79
C VAL A 31 -14.19 -2.08 4.43
N SER A 32 -13.26 -2.22 3.49
CA SER A 32 -12.71 -3.50 3.03
C SER A 32 -11.38 -3.85 3.69
N ALA A 33 -10.83 -3.00 4.56
CA ALA A 33 -9.51 -3.20 5.16
C ALA A 33 -9.43 -4.52 5.96
N GLN A 34 -10.41 -4.80 6.82
CA GLN A 34 -10.45 -6.04 7.59
C GLN A 34 -10.38 -7.28 6.70
N ARG A 35 -11.19 -7.30 5.63
CA ARG A 35 -11.23 -8.40 4.66
C ARG A 35 -9.92 -8.51 3.90
N HIS A 36 -9.32 -7.38 3.49
CA HIS A 36 -8.05 -7.35 2.78
C HIS A 36 -6.94 -7.98 3.63
N PHE A 37 -6.75 -7.51 4.87
CA PHE A 37 -5.68 -8.00 5.74
C PHE A 37 -5.85 -9.46 6.15
N ASN A 38 -7.08 -9.91 6.42
CA ASN A 38 -7.31 -11.31 6.76
C ASN A 38 -7.05 -12.27 5.58
N ARG A 39 -7.26 -11.82 4.34
CA ARG A 39 -7.12 -12.67 3.16
C ARG A 39 -5.71 -12.69 2.59
N TYR A 40 -5.05 -11.53 2.54
CA TYR A 40 -3.80 -11.37 1.82
C TYR A 40 -2.57 -11.26 2.73
N HIS A 41 -2.77 -11.01 4.02
CA HIS A 41 -1.69 -10.83 5.00
C HIS A 41 -1.80 -11.83 6.16
N THR A 42 -2.02 -13.10 5.84
CA THR A 42 -2.18 -14.17 6.83
C THR A 42 -0.94 -14.38 7.70
N SER A 43 0.25 -14.04 7.19
CA SER A 43 1.53 -14.08 7.89
C SER A 43 1.68 -13.03 9.00
N ILE A 44 0.90 -11.94 8.97
CA ILE A 44 0.90 -10.93 10.03
C ILE A 44 0.10 -11.47 11.23
N PRO A 45 0.57 -11.36 12.48
CA PRO A 45 -0.20 -11.78 13.64
C PRO A 45 -1.59 -11.12 13.71
N SER A 46 -2.59 -11.88 14.18
CA SER A 46 -4.00 -11.42 14.20
C SER A 46 -4.21 -10.14 15.01
N THR A 47 -3.49 -9.98 16.13
CA THR A 47 -3.50 -8.76 16.95
C THR A 47 -3.02 -7.55 16.17
N ILE A 48 -1.87 -7.66 15.49
CA ILE A 48 -1.30 -6.61 14.64
C ILE A 48 -2.23 -6.27 13.47
N ARG A 49 -2.86 -7.27 12.83
CA ARG A 49 -3.86 -6.99 11.79
C ARG A 49 -5.04 -6.17 12.30
N LYS A 50 -5.53 -6.46 13.51
CA LYS A 50 -6.63 -5.68 14.13
C LYS A 50 -6.20 -4.23 14.40
N GLU A 51 -4.99 -4.02 14.90
CA GLU A 51 -4.44 -2.67 15.12
C GLU A 51 -4.31 -1.88 13.82
N ILE A 52 -3.78 -2.50 12.76
CA ILE A 52 -3.68 -1.87 11.44
C ILE A 52 -5.06 -1.48 10.90
N VAL A 53 -6.04 -2.39 10.99
CA VAL A 53 -7.40 -2.13 10.52
C VAL A 53 -8.07 -1.02 11.33
N ALA A 54 -7.91 -1.02 12.65
CA ALA A 54 -8.43 0.05 13.50
C ALA A 54 -7.82 1.41 13.13
N ALA A 55 -6.50 1.46 12.91
CA ALA A 55 -5.81 2.67 12.47
C ALA A 55 -6.33 3.17 11.11
N ILE A 56 -6.52 2.28 10.15
CA ILE A 56 -7.08 2.60 8.82
C ILE A 56 -8.50 3.17 8.94
N ILE A 57 -9.37 2.55 9.74
CA ILE A 57 -10.76 2.98 9.92
C ILE A 57 -10.83 4.36 10.61
N ALA A 58 -9.89 4.63 11.52
CA ALA A 58 -9.82 5.91 12.22
C ALA A 58 -9.35 7.09 11.35
N VAL A 59 -8.79 6.85 10.15
CA VAL A 59 -8.32 7.93 9.27
C VAL A 59 -9.51 8.74 8.75
N PRO A 60 -9.61 10.03 9.10
CA PRO A 60 -10.70 10.88 8.64
C PRO A 60 -10.58 11.14 7.14
N ASN A 61 -11.72 11.50 6.52
CA ASN A 61 -11.81 11.96 5.12
C ASN A 61 -11.33 10.96 4.06
N THR A 62 -11.03 9.71 4.39
CA THR A 62 -10.71 8.68 3.40
C THR A 62 -11.91 8.28 2.55
N VAL A 63 -11.65 7.81 1.33
CA VAL A 63 -12.69 7.23 0.48
C VAL A 63 -13.19 5.94 1.13
N LYS A 64 -14.44 5.97 1.60
CA LYS A 64 -15.04 4.86 2.35
C LYS A 64 -15.64 3.81 1.43
N ASP A 65 -16.18 4.23 0.30
CA ASP A 65 -16.92 3.40 -0.64
C ASP A 65 -16.67 3.78 -2.10
N ILE A 66 -17.35 3.08 -3.01
CA ILE A 66 -17.17 3.18 -4.46
C ILE A 66 -17.81 4.47 -5.03
N GLU A 67 -18.88 4.97 -4.41
CA GLU A 67 -19.57 6.18 -4.86
C GLU A 67 -18.70 7.41 -4.63
N GLN A 68 -17.96 7.42 -3.51
CA GLN A 68 -16.98 8.46 -3.23
C GLN A 68 -15.75 8.41 -4.15
N LEU A 69 -15.46 7.26 -4.77
CA LEU A 69 -14.38 7.11 -5.76
C LEU A 69 -14.70 7.81 -7.08
N GLN A 70 -15.98 7.88 -7.48
CA GLN A 70 -16.40 8.56 -8.71
C GLN A 70 -16.14 10.08 -8.68
N HIS A 71 -15.90 10.63 -7.49
CA HIS A 71 -15.62 12.04 -7.25
C HIS A 71 -14.11 12.34 -7.19
N ILE A 72 -13.23 11.34 -7.31
CA ILE A 72 -11.81 11.58 -7.58
C ILE A 72 -11.75 12.20 -8.99
N GLN A 73 -11.22 13.42 -9.09
CA GLN A 73 -11.36 14.29 -10.25
C GLN A 73 -11.19 13.56 -11.59
N ALA A 74 -12.15 13.80 -12.48
CA ALA A 74 -12.18 13.32 -13.85
C ALA A 74 -11.10 14.03 -14.70
N GLY A 75 -9.84 13.64 -14.53
CA GLY A 75 -8.72 14.15 -15.31
C GLY A 75 -7.48 13.28 -15.08
N PRO A 76 -6.50 13.30 -16.00
CA PRO A 76 -5.27 12.55 -15.80
C PRO A 76 -4.50 13.17 -14.63
N ILE A 77 -4.21 12.37 -13.60
CA ILE A 77 -3.58 12.86 -12.37
C ILE A 77 -2.13 12.41 -12.24
N VAL A 78 -1.35 13.03 -11.36
CA VAL A 78 0.06 12.65 -11.17
C VAL A 78 0.12 11.19 -10.70
N ALA A 79 0.99 10.41 -11.32
CA ALA A 79 1.15 9.00 -10.98
C ALA A 79 1.49 8.82 -9.49
N ILE A 80 0.72 7.98 -8.81
CA ILE A 80 0.91 7.59 -7.41
C ILE A 80 2.10 6.63 -7.32
N PRO A 81 3.24 6.99 -6.71
CA PRO A 81 4.48 6.19 -6.79
C PRO A 81 4.32 4.74 -6.29
N GLN A 82 3.44 4.53 -5.31
CA GLN A 82 3.26 3.23 -4.68
C GLN A 82 2.46 2.25 -5.55
N LEU A 83 1.72 2.74 -6.55
CA LEU A 83 0.89 1.92 -7.44
C LEU A 83 1.64 1.51 -8.71
N PRO A 84 1.28 0.36 -9.33
CA PRO A 84 1.86 -0.05 -10.60
C PRO A 84 1.46 0.89 -11.73
N LEU A 85 2.44 1.32 -12.54
CA LEU A 85 2.24 2.10 -13.75
C LEU A 85 2.18 1.18 -14.97
N HIS A 86 1.25 1.47 -15.89
CA HIS A 86 1.02 0.75 -17.12
C HIS A 86 0.93 1.74 -18.29
N ARG A 87 1.43 1.34 -19.47
CA ARG A 87 1.43 2.18 -20.69
C ARG A 87 0.59 1.58 -21.82
N ASP A 88 -0.02 0.43 -21.56
CA ASP A 88 -0.88 -0.34 -22.46
C ASP A 88 -2.37 -0.20 -22.09
N GLY A 89 -2.75 0.93 -21.50
CA GLY A 89 -4.14 1.21 -21.15
C GLY A 89 -5.02 1.46 -22.38
N LEU A 90 -6.25 0.97 -22.31
CA LEU A 90 -7.34 1.23 -23.24
C LEU A 90 -8.39 2.07 -22.51
N ARG A 91 -8.71 3.26 -23.00
CA ARG A 91 -9.73 4.16 -22.42
C ARG A 91 -10.98 4.22 -23.30
N CYS A 92 -12.16 4.04 -22.73
CA CYS A 92 -13.41 4.21 -23.46
C CYS A 92 -13.53 5.63 -24.03
N VAL A 93 -14.02 5.76 -25.26
CA VAL A 93 -14.23 7.07 -25.92
C VAL A 93 -15.64 7.63 -25.72
N LEU A 94 -16.57 6.85 -25.15
CA LEU A 94 -17.92 7.35 -24.89
C LEU A 94 -17.88 8.52 -23.92
N GLU A 95 -18.63 9.58 -24.22
CA GLU A 95 -18.69 10.77 -23.38
C GLU A 95 -19.08 10.38 -21.95
N ARG A 96 -18.40 10.97 -20.95
CA ARG A 96 -18.60 10.71 -19.50
C ARG A 96 -18.24 9.30 -19.04
N CYS A 97 -17.83 8.39 -19.93
CA CYS A 97 -17.29 7.10 -19.53
C CYS A 97 -15.79 7.20 -19.23
N GLN A 98 -15.43 6.97 -17.97
CA GLN A 98 -14.03 6.99 -17.50
C GLN A 98 -13.43 5.58 -17.42
N TYR A 99 -14.06 4.60 -18.07
CA TYR A 99 -13.61 3.22 -17.98
C TYR A 99 -12.27 3.03 -18.69
N ILE A 100 -11.31 2.46 -17.94
CA ILE A 100 -10.00 2.07 -18.45
C ILE A 100 -9.77 0.60 -18.12
N CYS A 101 -9.20 -0.14 -19.07
CA CYS A 101 -8.69 -1.49 -18.85
C CYS A 101 -7.39 -1.69 -19.65
N ARG A 102 -6.84 -2.90 -19.66
CA ARG A 102 -5.58 -3.23 -20.35
C ARG A 102 -5.71 -4.34 -21.39
N THR A 103 -6.94 -4.78 -21.67
CA THR A 103 -7.20 -5.93 -22.53
C THR A 103 -8.35 -5.60 -23.47
N GLU A 104 -8.17 -5.84 -24.77
CA GLU A 104 -9.22 -5.60 -25.77
C GLU A 104 -10.50 -6.37 -25.44
N GLN A 105 -10.39 -7.65 -25.06
CA GLN A 105 -11.54 -8.46 -24.64
C GLN A 105 -12.34 -7.79 -23.49
N GLY A 106 -11.64 -7.18 -22.55
CA GLY A 106 -12.24 -6.43 -21.45
C GLY A 106 -12.95 -5.18 -21.93
N MET A 107 -12.34 -4.44 -22.86
CA MET A 107 -12.93 -3.24 -23.46
C MET A 107 -14.13 -3.58 -24.36
N ASP A 108 -14.06 -4.64 -25.15
CA ASP A 108 -15.18 -5.14 -25.97
C ASP A 108 -16.36 -5.59 -25.10
N LYS A 109 -16.08 -6.24 -23.96
CA LYS A 109 -17.12 -6.57 -22.99
C LYS A 109 -17.78 -5.31 -22.44
N HIS A 110 -16.98 -4.33 -22.03
CA HIS A 110 -17.46 -3.06 -21.52
C HIS A 110 -18.29 -2.29 -22.56
N TRP A 111 -17.81 -2.19 -23.80
CA TRP A 111 -18.52 -1.51 -24.89
C TRP A 111 -19.91 -2.10 -25.16
N ARG A 112 -20.04 -3.43 -25.09
CA ARG A 112 -21.36 -4.09 -25.22
C ARG A 112 -22.35 -3.65 -24.14
N GLU A 113 -21.88 -3.29 -22.95
CA GLU A 113 -22.75 -2.79 -21.87
C GLU A 113 -23.39 -1.45 -22.27
N HIS A 114 -22.63 -0.53 -22.88
CA HIS A 114 -23.17 0.73 -23.41
C HIS A 114 -24.22 0.51 -24.50
N VAL A 115 -23.99 -0.44 -25.41
CA VAL A 115 -24.95 -0.79 -26.46
C VAL A 115 -26.25 -1.34 -25.85
N THR A 116 -26.15 -2.24 -24.87
CA THR A 116 -27.34 -2.80 -24.20
C THR A 116 -28.13 -1.79 -23.38
N LEU A 117 -27.46 -0.76 -22.84
CA LEU A 117 -28.09 0.31 -22.08
C LEU A 117 -28.66 1.43 -22.98
N GLY A 118 -28.48 1.33 -24.31
CA GLY A 118 -28.93 2.36 -25.25
C GLY A 118 -28.11 3.66 -25.20
N GLU A 119 -26.95 3.64 -24.52
CA GLU A 119 -26.07 4.80 -24.36
C GLU A 119 -25.24 5.10 -25.62
N SER A 120 -25.22 4.17 -26.58
CA SER A 120 -24.55 4.33 -27.88
C SER A 120 -25.45 3.84 -29.00
N THR A 121 -26.13 4.76 -29.68
CA THR A 121 -26.92 4.47 -30.90
C THR A 121 -26.09 4.57 -32.17
N THR A 122 -24.96 5.28 -32.13
CA THR A 122 -23.97 5.38 -33.21
C THR A 122 -22.74 4.55 -32.85
N VAL A 123 -22.24 3.77 -33.80
CA VAL A 123 -20.97 3.04 -33.63
C VAL A 123 -19.85 3.97 -34.11
N PRO A 124 -19.04 4.54 -33.21
CA PRO A 124 -17.90 5.35 -33.62
C PRO A 124 -16.88 4.48 -34.37
N ARG A 125 -16.12 5.09 -35.28
CA ARG A 125 -15.05 4.40 -36.04
C ARG A 125 -14.01 3.76 -35.10
N THR A 126 -13.77 4.39 -33.95
CA THR A 126 -12.87 3.90 -32.91
C THR A 126 -13.65 3.85 -31.60
N ARG A 127 -13.55 2.75 -30.85
CA ARG A 127 -14.31 2.50 -29.61
C ARG A 127 -13.53 2.80 -28.31
N TRP A 128 -12.22 2.97 -28.41
CA TRP A 128 -11.34 3.30 -27.30
C TRP A 128 -10.08 4.04 -27.79
N THR A 129 -9.40 4.72 -26.88
CA THR A 129 -8.04 5.23 -27.09
C THR A 129 -7.04 4.22 -26.52
N ASP A 130 -6.05 3.84 -27.32
CA ASP A 130 -4.95 2.96 -26.94
C ASP A 130 -3.73 3.73 -26.40
N GLY A 131 -2.79 2.99 -25.78
CA GLY A 131 -1.54 3.56 -25.27
C GLY A 131 -1.71 4.51 -24.08
N VAL A 132 -2.85 4.48 -23.41
CA VAL A 132 -3.14 5.36 -22.27
C VAL A 132 -2.27 4.93 -21.09
N THR A 133 -1.54 5.89 -20.52
CA THR A 133 -0.77 5.65 -19.30
C THR A 133 -1.73 5.62 -18.11
N CYS A 134 -1.76 4.50 -17.38
CA CYS A 134 -2.72 4.29 -16.31
C CYS A 134 -2.11 3.56 -15.11
N GLN A 135 -2.74 3.70 -13.94
CA GLN A 135 -2.38 2.97 -12.73
C GLN A 135 -3.53 2.12 -12.25
N GLN A 136 -3.21 0.89 -11.80
CA GLN A 136 -4.20 0.01 -11.23
C GLN A 136 -4.45 0.37 -9.75
N LEU A 137 -5.61 0.95 -9.47
CA LEU A 137 -6.04 1.27 -8.11
C LEU A 137 -6.36 0.00 -7.33
N PHE A 138 -7.18 -0.90 -7.89
CA PHE A 138 -7.65 -2.10 -7.20
C PHE A 138 -7.26 -3.38 -7.94
N LYS A 139 -6.81 -4.42 -7.23
CA LYS A 139 -6.47 -5.72 -7.85
C LYS A 139 -7.69 -6.42 -8.46
N ARG A 140 -8.87 -6.20 -7.90
CA ARG A 140 -10.15 -6.75 -8.35
C ARG A 140 -11.19 -5.64 -8.33
N GLY A 141 -12.08 -5.64 -9.31
CA GLY A 141 -13.19 -4.70 -9.39
C GLY A 141 -14.51 -5.42 -9.66
N THR A 142 -15.59 -4.93 -9.04
CA THR A 142 -16.94 -5.12 -9.59
C THR A 142 -17.13 -4.13 -10.74
N LYS A 143 -18.16 -4.32 -11.58
CA LYS A 143 -18.42 -3.48 -12.77
C LYS A 143 -18.46 -1.96 -12.49
N GLN A 144 -18.72 -1.57 -11.24
CA GLN A 144 -18.87 -0.19 -10.81
C GLN A 144 -17.58 0.44 -10.24
N GLN A 145 -16.48 -0.32 -10.10
CA GLN A 145 -15.23 0.21 -9.53
C GLN A 145 -14.32 0.80 -10.61
N VAL A 146 -13.85 2.02 -10.38
CA VAL A 146 -12.71 2.61 -11.11
C VAL A 146 -11.48 1.77 -10.78
N ARG A 147 -11.20 0.77 -11.62
CA ARG A 147 -10.09 -0.16 -11.42
C ARG A 147 -8.76 0.45 -11.84
N PHE A 148 -8.80 1.24 -12.89
CA PHE A 148 -7.65 1.93 -13.47
C PHE A 148 -7.95 3.42 -13.52
N LEU A 149 -6.92 4.21 -13.25
CA LEU A 149 -6.94 5.66 -13.34
C LEU A 149 -5.94 6.09 -14.41
N GLU A 150 -6.33 6.98 -15.31
CA GLU A 150 -5.40 7.63 -16.24
C GLU A 150 -4.48 8.56 -15.46
N VAL A 151 -3.18 8.50 -15.74
CA VAL A 151 -2.19 9.31 -15.02
C VAL A 151 -1.17 9.94 -15.95
N ILE A 152 -0.65 11.08 -15.52
CA ILE A 152 0.55 11.68 -16.05
C ILE A 152 1.73 11.08 -15.28
N ALA A 153 2.55 10.31 -15.98
CA ALA A 153 3.85 9.92 -15.48
C ALA A 153 4.80 11.12 -15.63
N LEU A 154 4.93 11.92 -14.57
CA LEU A 154 6.03 12.88 -14.50
C LEU A 154 7.33 12.07 -14.52
N GLU A 155 8.16 12.30 -15.53
CA GLU A 155 9.53 11.81 -15.51
C GLU A 155 10.24 12.58 -14.40
N VAL A 156 10.24 11.98 -13.20
CA VAL A 156 11.08 12.49 -12.12
C VAL A 156 12.50 12.23 -12.60
N GLU A 157 13.20 13.29 -12.99
CA GLU A 157 14.67 13.27 -13.02
C GLU A 157 15.09 12.85 -11.62
N VAL A 158 15.44 11.58 -11.48
CA VAL A 158 16.03 11.09 -10.24
C VAL A 158 17.38 11.79 -10.19
N GLU A 159 17.47 12.88 -9.41
CA GLU A 159 18.76 13.41 -9.00
C GLU A 159 19.50 12.25 -8.36
N ILE A 160 20.41 11.66 -9.13
CA ILE A 160 21.26 10.57 -8.65
C ILE A 160 22.02 11.19 -7.50
N PRO A 161 21.84 10.71 -6.25
CA PRO A 161 22.50 11.28 -5.10
C PRO A 161 23.99 11.30 -5.40
N SER A 162 24.65 12.43 -5.15
CA SER A 162 26.07 12.56 -5.44
C SER A 162 26.84 11.47 -4.69
N LEU A 163 28.05 11.13 -5.14
CA LEU A 163 28.88 10.14 -4.47
C LEU A 163 29.03 10.44 -2.95
N ASN A 164 29.06 11.72 -2.58
CA ASN A 164 29.12 12.17 -1.19
C ASN A 164 27.83 11.87 -0.41
N ASP A 165 26.66 12.02 -1.03
CA ASP A 165 25.38 11.71 -0.40
C ASP A 165 25.20 10.21 -0.20
N GLN A 166 25.70 9.40 -1.14
CA GLN A 166 25.68 7.94 -1.02
C GLN A 166 26.56 7.47 0.15
N VAL A 167 27.77 8.03 0.28
CA VAL A 167 28.68 7.75 1.39
C VAL A 167 28.08 8.21 2.72
N ALA A 168 27.46 9.38 2.77
CA ALA A 168 26.78 9.88 3.98
C ALA A 168 25.62 8.97 4.40
N LEU A 169 24.77 8.54 3.46
CA LEU A 169 23.67 7.62 3.72
C LEU A 169 24.15 6.24 4.17
N GLN A 170 25.25 5.74 3.60
CA GLN A 170 25.86 4.48 4.00
C GLN A 170 26.43 4.56 5.42
N THR A 171 27.11 5.68 5.74
CA THR A 171 27.66 5.93 7.08
C THR A 171 26.54 5.99 8.13
N LEU A 172 25.43 6.66 7.83
CA LEU A 172 24.26 6.72 8.72
C LEU A 172 23.62 5.33 8.95
N ARG A 173 23.58 4.48 7.91
CA ARG A 173 23.08 3.10 8.03
C ARG A 173 23.98 2.27 8.94
N GLU A 174 25.30 2.39 8.79
CA GLU A 174 26.28 1.68 9.60
C GLU A 174 26.21 2.13 11.07
N GLN A 175 26.15 3.45 11.32
CA GLN A 175 25.96 3.99 12.67
C GLN A 175 24.68 3.49 13.33
N ARG A 176 23.58 3.41 12.59
CA ARG A 176 22.32 2.87 13.10
C ARG A 176 22.43 1.39 13.44
N GLN A 177 23.05 0.57 12.59
CA GLN A 177 23.27 -0.85 12.86
C GLN A 177 24.15 -1.06 14.08
N LEU A 178 25.18 -0.24 14.28
CA LEU A 178 26.04 -0.27 15.46
C LEU A 178 25.27 0.10 16.73
N ALA A 179 24.42 1.13 16.68
CA ALA A 179 23.57 1.51 17.80
C ALA A 179 22.58 0.39 18.16
N GLU A 180 21.94 -0.22 17.16
CA GLU A 180 21.03 -1.36 17.36
C GLU A 180 21.74 -2.57 17.98
N ARG A 181 22.96 -2.90 17.52
CA ARG A 181 23.80 -3.95 18.13
C ARG A 181 24.20 -3.61 19.57
N SER A 182 24.63 -2.38 19.84
CA SER A 182 25.02 -1.94 21.18
C SER A 182 23.85 -2.02 22.18
N VAL A 183 22.63 -1.70 21.74
CA VAL A 183 21.42 -1.85 22.57
C VAL A 183 21.13 -3.32 22.88
N LEU A 184 21.32 -4.22 21.91
CA LEU A 184 21.16 -5.67 22.09
C LEU A 184 22.20 -6.24 23.05
N ASP A 185 23.47 -5.89 22.88
CA ASP A 185 24.57 -6.35 23.74
C ASP A 185 24.40 -5.86 25.19
N GLY A 186 24.01 -4.60 25.38
CA GLY A 186 23.68 -4.07 26.72
C GLY A 186 22.51 -4.82 27.38
N ARG A 187 21.52 -5.27 26.59
CA ARG A 187 20.42 -6.11 27.08
C ARG A 187 20.88 -7.49 27.52
N ILE A 188 21.79 -8.12 26.77
CA ILE A 188 22.37 -9.44 27.11
C ILE A 188 23.16 -9.37 28.41
N VAL A 189 23.99 -8.33 28.57
CA VAL A 189 24.77 -8.11 29.82
C VAL A 189 23.83 -7.86 31.01
N GLY A 190 22.76 -7.09 30.83
CA GLY A 190 21.76 -6.84 31.89
C GLY A 190 20.87 -8.04 32.26
N VAL A 191 20.77 -9.06 31.40
CA VAL A 191 20.11 -10.34 31.71
C VAL A 191 21.07 -11.28 32.44
N ASN A 192 22.33 -11.38 32.01
CA ASN A 192 23.34 -12.20 32.70
C ASN A 192 23.67 -11.68 34.11
N ALA A 193 23.68 -10.36 34.32
CA ALA A 193 23.84 -9.78 35.66
C ALA A 193 22.72 -10.19 36.63
N ARG A 194 21.48 -10.36 36.15
CA ARG A 194 20.35 -10.85 36.96
C ARG A 194 20.44 -12.36 37.23
N TYR A 195 21.08 -13.13 36.35
CA TYR A 195 21.27 -14.56 36.54
C TYR A 195 22.29 -14.87 37.65
N HIS A 196 23.34 -14.03 37.78
CA HIS A 196 24.32 -14.15 38.87
C HIS A 196 23.74 -13.82 40.26
N ASP A 197 22.68 -13.02 40.32
CA ASP A 197 21.99 -12.69 41.58
C ASP A 197 21.09 -13.85 42.06
N VAL A 198 20.45 -14.57 41.13
CA VAL A 198 19.66 -15.78 41.43
C VAL A 198 20.56 -16.91 41.95
N ASP A 199 21.74 -17.10 41.35
CA ASP A 199 22.73 -18.10 41.79
C ASP A 199 23.31 -17.79 43.18
N SER A 200 23.38 -16.50 43.52
CA SER A 200 23.81 -16.03 44.83
C SER A 200 22.73 -16.23 45.90
N TRP A 201 21.46 -16.00 45.56
CA TRP A 201 20.31 -16.28 46.43
C TRP A 201 20.09 -17.78 46.67
N MET A 202 20.29 -18.62 45.64
CA MET A 202 20.22 -20.09 45.78
C MET A 202 21.31 -20.64 46.70
N LYS A 203 22.53 -20.07 46.68
CA LYS A 203 23.62 -20.44 47.60
C LYS A 203 23.40 -19.97 49.04
N MET A 204 22.70 -18.84 49.23
CA MET A 204 22.38 -18.32 50.56
C MET A 204 21.29 -19.10 51.30
N ASN A 205 20.32 -19.69 50.59
CA ASN A 205 19.17 -20.36 51.23
C ASN A 205 19.31 -21.88 51.42
N GLY A 206 20.50 -22.46 51.18
CA GLY A 206 20.79 -23.83 51.62
C GLY A 206 20.01 -24.95 50.94
N TRP A 207 19.42 -24.72 49.76
CA TRP A 207 18.77 -25.79 49.00
C TRP A 207 19.82 -26.62 48.25
N ARG A 208 20.53 -27.49 48.98
CA ARG A 208 21.19 -28.65 48.36
C ARG A 208 20.19 -29.80 48.31
N GLY A 209 19.80 -30.14 47.08
CA GLY A 209 19.47 -31.51 46.66
C GLY A 209 18.38 -32.24 47.42
N HIS A 210 17.17 -32.27 46.86
CA HIS A 210 16.33 -33.46 46.94
C HIS A 210 16.30 -34.09 45.54
N HIS A 211 17.03 -35.21 45.44
CA HIS A 211 17.00 -36.31 44.47
C HIS A 211 16.86 -36.03 42.96
#